data_AF-A0A846CZT0-F1
#
_entry.id   AF-A0A846CZT0-F1
#
_cell.length_a   1.000
_cell.length_b   1.000
_cell.length_c   1.000
_cell.angle_alpha   90.00
_cell.angle_beta   90.00
_cell.angle_gamma   90.00
#
_symmetry.space_group_name_H-M   'P 1'
#
loop_
_entity.id
_entity.type
_entity.pdbx_description
1 polymer ?
#
loop_
_entity_poly.entity_id
_entity_poly.type
_entity_poly.pdbx_seq_one_letter_code
_entity_poly.pdbx_strand_id
1 'polypeptide(L)' 'SGVGLGELRFNSVTPETILELRRWCESVGGFLTVLAAPLEMKEKLDVWGYNQNGLDLMRGIKQKFDPKNILNPHSFVGGI' A
#
# COMPACT_ATOMS: atom_id res chain seq x y z
N SER A 1 3.53 9.57 24.33
CA SER A 1 3.21 9.58 22.89
C SER A 1 2.06 8.63 22.67
N GLY A 2 0.91 9.13 22.19
CA GLY A 2 -0.26 8.30 21.92
C GLY A 2 -0.09 7.60 20.58
N VAL A 3 -0.35 6.29 20.55
CA VAL A 3 -0.50 5.53 19.30
C VAL A 3 -1.99 5.40 19.05
N GLY A 4 -2.43 5.60 17.81
CA GLY A 4 -3.84 5.52 17.44
C GLY A 4 -4.00 5.07 16.00
N LEU A 5 -5.14 4.44 15.72
CA LEU A 5 -5.57 4.10 14.37
C LEU A 5 -6.76 4.99 14.02
N GLY A 6 -6.80 5.46 12.78
CA GLY A 6 -7.90 6.24 12.24
C GLY A 6 -8.24 5.76 10.84
N GLU A 7 -9.50 5.87 10.46
CA GLU A 7 -9.95 5.59 9.10
C GLU A 7 -10.36 6.91 8.43
N LEU A 8 -9.87 7.14 7.22
CA LEU A 8 -10.24 8.27 6.38
C LEU A 8 -11.07 7.76 5.20
N ARG A 9 -12.21 8.42 4.95
CA ARG A 9 -13.07 8.12 3.79
C ARG A 9 -13.22 9.39 2.96
N PHE A 10 -13.02 9.25 1.66
CA PHE A 10 -13.13 10.34 0.70
C PHE A 10 -14.20 9.99 -0.33
N ASN A 11 -15.08 10.95 -0.63
CA ASN A 11 -15.99 10.83 -1.78
C ASN A 11 -15.23 11.03 -3.10
N SER A 12 -14.16 11.83 -3.06
CA SER A 12 -13.22 12.06 -4.16
C SER A 12 -11.87 12.47 -3.57
N VAL A 13 -10.78 11.92 -4.11
CA VAL A 13 -9.40 12.23 -3.71
C VAL A 13 -8.47 11.88 -4.88
N THR A 14 -7.34 12.58 -4.99
CA THR A 14 -6.33 12.27 -6.02
C THR A 14 -5.18 11.45 -5.43
N PRO A 15 -4.43 10.68 -6.24
CA PRO A 15 -3.23 9.98 -5.78
C PRO A 15 -2.21 10.90 -5.10
N GLU A 16 -2.07 12.14 -5.58
CA GLU A 16 -1.12 13.12 -5.05
C GLU A 16 -1.46 13.51 -3.61
N THR A 17 -2.75 13.74 -3.31
CA THR A 17 -3.21 14.01 -1.95
C THR A 17 -2.93 12.82 -1.02
N ILE A 18 -3.13 11.59 -1.49
CA ILE A 18 -2.82 10.39 -0.69
C ILE A 18 -1.32 10.28 -0.41
N LEU A 19 -0.47 10.59 -1.40
CA LEU A 19 0.99 10.60 -1.24
C LEU A 19 1.44 11.69 -0.26
N GLU A 20 0.81 12.88 -0.28
CA GLU A 20 1.08 13.94 0.69
C GLU A 20 0.70 13.52 2.12
N LEU A 21 -0.48 12.93 2.31
CA LEU A 21 -0.90 12.40 3.60
C LEU A 21 0.04 11.31 4.10
N ARG A 22 0.49 10.42 3.21
CA ARG A 22 1.45 9.37 3.55
C ARG A 22 2.78 9.96 4.02
N ARG A 23 3.35 10.93 3.27
CA ARG A 23 4.58 11.64 3.68
C ARG A 23 4.42 12.33 5.03
N TRP A 24 3.26 12.93 5.28
CA TRP A 24 2.96 13.54 6.57
C TRP A 24 2.92 12.50 7.70
N CYS A 25 2.21 11.39 7.52
CA CYS A 25 2.20 10.28 8.48
C CYS A 25 3.61 9.76 8.77
N GLU A 26 4.43 9.54 7.74
CA GLU A 26 5.81 9.08 7.89
C GLU A 26 6.68 10.08 8.65
N SER A 27 6.50 11.39 8.42
CA SER A 27 7.25 12.44 9.12
C SER A 27 7.00 12.49 10.64
N VAL A 28 5.85 11.95 11.07
CA VAL A 28 5.50 11.79 12.50
C VAL A 28 5.69 10.37 13.00
N GLY A 29 6.33 9.49 12.22
CA GLY A 29 6.62 8.10 12.57
C GLY A 29 5.44 7.13 12.43
N GLY A 30 4.37 7.54 11.75
CA GLY A 30 3.22 6.71 11.41
C GLY A 30 3.27 6.15 9.98
N PHE A 31 2.15 5.58 9.55
CA PHE A 31 1.98 4.99 8.22
C PHE A 31 0.57 5.22 7.69
N LEU A 32 0.39 5.13 6.37
CA LEU A 32 -0.91 5.23 5.71
C LEU A 32 -1.01 4.19 4.58
N THR A 33 -2.01 3.32 4.70
CA THR A 33 -2.35 2.27 3.74
C THR A 33 -3.76 2.50 3.18
N VAL A 34 -3.93 2.25 1.89
CA VAL A 34 -5.22 2.35 1.19
C VAL A 34 -5.93 1.01 1.26
N LEU A 35 -7.06 0.97 1.97
CA LEU A 35 -7.85 -0.25 2.15
C LEU A 35 -8.75 -0.55 0.94
N ALA A 36 -9.29 0.48 0.31
CA ALA A 36 -10.16 0.37 -0.85
C ALA A 36 -10.03 1.61 -1.74
N ALA A 37 -10.02 1.39 -3.05
CA ALA A 37 -9.96 2.43 -4.07
C ALA A 37 -10.46 1.87 -5.42
N PRO A 38 -10.94 2.73 -6.34
CA PRO A 38 -11.18 2.36 -7.73
C PRO A 38 -9.91 1.83 -8.41
N LEU A 39 -10.07 1.01 -9.46
CA LEU A 39 -8.94 0.39 -10.16
C LEU A 39 -7.97 1.44 -10.72
N GLU A 40 -8.51 2.50 -11.31
CA GLU A 40 -7.75 3.58 -11.94
C GLU A 40 -6.83 4.30 -10.94
N MET A 41 -7.20 4.29 -9.66
CA MET A 41 -6.38 4.82 -8.57
C MET A 41 -5.29 3.83 -8.15
N LYS A 42 -5.63 2.54 -8.05
CA LYS A 42 -4.66 1.48 -7.69
C LYS A 42 -3.55 1.32 -8.73
N GLU A 43 -3.84 1.56 -10.00
CA GLU A 43 -2.83 1.51 -11.08
C GLU A 43 -1.79 2.64 -10.98
N LYS A 44 -2.15 3.76 -10.33
CA LYS A 44 -1.30 4.96 -10.21
C LYS A 44 -0.66 5.11 -8.83
N LEU A 45 -1.03 4.28 -7.87
CA LEU A 45 -0.65 4.41 -6.47
C LEU A 45 -0.34 3.03 -5.88
N ASP A 46 0.83 2.90 -5.25
CA ASP A 46 1.06 1.77 -4.35
C ASP A 46 0.12 1.88 -3.13
N VAL A 47 -0.87 0.98 -3.08
CA VAL A 47 -1.90 0.97 -2.04
C VAL A 47 -1.33 0.67 -0.66
N TRP A 48 -0.20 -0.04 -0.58
CA TRP A 48 0.39 -0.47 0.69
C TRP A 48 1.15 0.64 1.39
N GLY A 49 1.86 1.49 0.64
CA GLY A 49 2.74 2.51 1.19
C GLY A 49 4.02 1.92 1.77
N TYR A 50 4.49 0.82 1.19
CA TYR A 50 5.59 0.06 1.75
C TYR A 50 6.94 0.51 1.20
N ASN A 51 7.88 0.80 2.11
CA ASN A 51 9.27 1.09 1.76
C ASN A 51 10.12 -0.18 1.82
N GLN A 52 10.46 -0.68 0.62
CA GLN A 52 11.47 -1.64 0.12
C GLN A 52 12.13 -2.71 1.03
N ASN A 53 12.28 -2.53 2.35
CA ASN A 53 13.17 -3.34 3.20
C ASN A 53 12.77 -4.82 3.38
N GLY A 54 11.59 -5.23 2.93
CA GLY A 54 11.09 -6.62 3.02
C GLY A 54 10.44 -7.12 1.75
N LEU A 55 10.62 -6.43 0.63
CA LEU A 55 10.04 -6.83 -0.66
C LEU A 55 10.57 -8.20 -1.09
N ASP A 56 11.86 -8.47 -0.90
CA ASP A 56 12.46 -9.74 -1.27
C ASP A 56 12.00 -10.91 -0.39
N LEU A 57 11.77 -10.65 0.91
CA LEU A 57 11.15 -11.63 1.80
C LEU A 57 9.72 -11.94 1.35
N MET A 58 8.93 -10.91 1.06
CA MET A 58 7.56 -11.05 0.57
C MET A 58 7.49 -11.79 -0.77
N ARG A 59 8.41 -11.51 -1.70
CA ARG A 59 8.58 -12.28 -2.94
C ARG A 59 8.88 -13.75 -2.66
N GLY A 60 9.79 -14.04 -1.74
CA GLY A 60 10.12 -15.41 -1.35
C GLY A 60 8.92 -16.17 -0.77
N ILE A 61 8.09 -15.50 0.04
CA ILE A 61 6.85 -16.06 0.57
C ILE A 61 5.86 -16.31 -0.59
N LYS A 62 5.59 -15.29 -1.42
CA LYS A 62 4.69 -15.39 -2.58
C LYS A 62 5.08 -16.52 -3.52
N GLN A 63 6.38 -16.68 -3.83
CA GLN A 63 6.87 -17.73 -4.71
C GLN A 63 6.66 -19.14 -4.13
N LYS A 64 6.74 -19.31 -2.81
CA LYS A 64 6.50 -20.61 -2.15
C LYS A 64 5.02 -21.02 -2.19
N PHE A 65 4.12 -20.06 -2.03
CA PHE A 65 2.68 -20.33 -1.91
C PHE A 65 1.92 -20.20 -3.24
N ASP A 66 2.42 -19.39 -4.18
CA ASP A 66 1.83 -19.17 -5.49
C ASP A 66 2.92 -19.07 -6.58
N PRO A 67 3.62 -20.17 -6.86
CA PRO A 67 4.74 -20.19 -7.81
C PRO A 67 4.33 -19.87 -9.26
N LYS A 68 3.03 -19.93 -9.56
CA LYS A 68 2.47 -19.63 -10.89
C LYS A 68 1.84 -18.24 -10.98
N ASN A 69 1.89 -17.45 -9.90
CA ASN A 69 1.28 -16.12 -9.78
C ASN A 69 -0.20 -16.07 -10.21
N ILE A 70 -0.99 -17.06 -9.80
CA ILE A 70 -2.41 -17.18 -10.16
C ILE A 70 -3.29 -16.37 -9.19
N LEU A 71 -2.85 -16.19 -7.95
CA LEU A 71 -3.61 -15.55 -6.89
C LEU A 71 -3.37 -14.03 -6.90
N ASN A 72 -4.32 -13.30 -7.45
CA ASN A 72 -4.41 -11.84 -7.40
C ASN A 72 -3.14 -11.12 -7.93
N PRO A 73 -2.79 -11.33 -9.21
CA PRO A 73 -1.56 -10.77 -9.79
C PRO A 73 -1.57 -9.24 -9.70
N HIS A 74 -0.38 -8.66 -9.49
CA HIS A 74 -0.11 -7.21 -9.47
C HIS A 74 -0.74 -6.42 -8.32
N SER A 75 -1.43 -7.09 -7.40
CA SER A 75 -2.12 -6.44 -6.29
C SER A 75 -1.32 -6.47 -4.98
N PHE A 76 -0.21 -7.20 -4.93
CA PHE A 76 0.65 -7.24 -3.76
C PHE A 76 1.76 -6.18 -3.85
N VAL A 77 2.42 -5.95 -2.71
CA VAL A 77 3.44 -4.91 -2.53
C VAL A 77 4.47 -4.94 -3.66
N GLY A 78 4.73 -3.82 -4.34
CA GLY A 78 5.75 -3.78 -5.40
C GLY A 78 5.41 -4.60 -6.65
N GLY A 79 4.12 -4.84 -6.91
CA GLY A 79 3.61 -5.43 -8.15
C GLY A 79 3.74 -6.96 -8.23
N ILE A 80 3.98 -7.61 -7.10
CA ILE A 80 4.02 -9.09 -6.97
C ILE A 80 2.67 -9.69 -6.61
#